data_AF-A0A545SLF7-F1
#
_entry.id   AF-A0A545SLF7-F1
#
_cell.length_a   1.000
_cell.length_b   1.000
_cell.length_c   1.000
_cell.angle_alpha   90.00
_cell.angle_beta   90.00
_cell.angle_gamma   90.00
#
_symmetry.space_group_name_H-M   'P 1'
#
loop_
_entity.id
_entity.type
_entity.pdbx_description
1 polymer ?
#
loop_
_entity_poly.entity_id
_entity_poly.type
_entity_poly.pdbx_seq_one_letter_code
_entity_poly.pdbx_strand_id
1 'polypeptide(L)'
;MSNDSWLCFDCREAYRRPRPYDKEVNCAKCNKPCHNIGYQIPVPPKRNIKAWIKLRESERQRLWRGREESAKEQVRLKHDLEQGISRLEALSANKGRAAGIKKMKKQLKKRSMTYGRPA
;
A
#
# COMPACT_ATOMS: atom_id res chain seq x y z
N MET A 1 -9.68 -3.91 22.71
CA MET A 1 -9.55 -3.16 21.44
C MET A 1 -8.25 -2.39 21.47
N SER A 2 -7.35 -2.57 20.50
CA SER A 2 -6.09 -1.83 20.43
C SER A 2 -6.27 -0.55 19.62
N ASN A 3 -5.64 0.53 20.09
CA ASN A 3 -5.64 1.83 19.41
C ASN A 3 -4.39 1.97 18.56
N ASP A 4 -4.56 2.44 17.32
CA ASP A 4 -3.45 2.82 16.47
C ASP A 4 -2.86 4.18 16.88
N SER A 5 -1.56 4.33 16.68
CA SER A 5 -0.84 5.58 16.92
C SER A 5 -0.71 6.38 15.65
N TRP A 6 -1.13 7.64 15.71
CA TRP A 6 -1.04 8.62 14.63
C TRP A 6 -0.06 9.72 15.03
N LEU A 7 0.98 9.91 14.22
CA LEU A 7 2.09 10.79 14.57
C LEU A 7 2.17 12.02 13.67
N CYS A 8 2.41 13.16 14.29
CA CYS A 8 2.94 14.32 13.59
C CYS A 8 4.45 14.37 13.81
N PHE A 9 5.24 14.01 12.80
CA PHE A 9 6.71 14.01 12.90
C PHE A 9 7.29 15.42 13.06
N ASP A 10 6.66 16.44 12.48
CA ASP A 10 7.13 17.83 12.57
C ASP A 10 6.94 18.39 14.00
N CYS A 11 5.74 18.20 14.58
CA CYS A 11 5.42 18.68 15.92
C CYS A 11 5.83 17.71 17.05
N ARG A 12 6.22 16.48 16.70
CA ARG A 12 6.54 15.37 17.62
C ARG A 12 5.40 15.10 18.61
N GLU A 13 4.19 15.07 18.06
CA GLU A 13 2.94 14.79 18.79
C GLU A 13 2.37 13.44 18.35
N ALA A 14 1.68 12.78 19.27
CA ALA A 14 1.07 11.47 19.04
C ALA A 14 -0.39 11.47 19.47
N TYR A 15 -1.23 10.85 18.64
CA TYR A 15 -2.66 10.74 18.83
C TYR A 15 -3.05 9.27 18.76
N ARG A 16 -3.86 8.81 19.72
CA ARG A 16 -4.40 7.45 19.72
C ARG A 16 -5.82 7.45 19.16
N ARG A 17 -6.11 6.51 18.25
CA ARG A 17 -7.46 6.31 17.70
C ARG A 17 -7.83 4.82 17.71
N PRO A 18 -9.11 4.47 17.87
CA PRO A 18 -9.56 3.08 17.80
C PRO A 18 -9.26 2.45 16.44
N ARG A 19 -9.32 1.12 16.36
CA ARG A 19 -9.22 0.38 15.10
C ARG A 19 -10.56 -0.30 14.80
N PRO A 20 -11.16 -0.13 13.61
CA PRO A 20 -10.73 0.74 12.51
C PRO A 20 -10.98 2.24 12.79
N TYR A 21 -10.25 3.11 12.11
CA TYR A 21 -10.50 4.54 12.10
C TYR A 21 -10.39 5.07 10.68
N ASP A 22 -11.52 5.47 10.12
CA ASP A 22 -11.63 5.79 8.69
C ASP A 22 -11.48 7.29 8.40
N LYS A 23 -11.26 8.10 9.44
CA LYS A 23 -11.10 9.55 9.31
C LYS A 23 -9.62 9.93 9.30
N GLU A 24 -9.30 10.99 8.58
CA GLU A 24 -7.97 11.61 8.66
C GLU A 24 -7.74 12.20 10.07
N VAL A 25 -6.55 11.98 10.61
CA VAL A 25 -6.14 12.54 11.90
C VAL A 25 -5.22 13.70 11.64
N ASN A 26 -5.65 14.92 11.94
CA ASN A 26 -4.81 16.11 11.82
C ASN A 26 -4.12 16.46 13.13
N CYS A 27 -2.92 17.04 13.04
CA CYS A 27 -2.20 17.52 14.19
C CYS A 27 -2.87 18.77 14.78
N ALA A 28 -3.15 18.78 16.08
CA ALA A 28 -3.73 19.93 16.77
C ALA A 28 -2.83 21.18 16.76
N LYS A 29 -1.53 21.06 16.43
CA LYS A 29 -0.58 22.19 16.43
C LYS A 29 -0.37 22.82 15.07
N CYS A 30 -0.17 22.00 14.03
CA CYS A 30 0.13 22.48 12.68
C CYS A 30 -0.95 22.15 11.65
N ASN A 31 -2.02 21.47 12.07
CA ASN A 31 -3.14 21.03 11.24
C ASN A 31 -2.77 20.12 10.04
N LYS A 32 -1.52 19.66 9.96
CA LYS A 32 -1.07 18.70 8.93
C LYS A 32 -1.57 17.29 9.24
N PRO A 33 -1.77 16.44 8.21
CA PRO A 33 -2.17 15.05 8.39
C PRO A 33 -1.10 14.25 9.13
N CYS A 34 -1.52 13.51 10.15
CA CYS A 34 -0.69 12.60 10.92
C CYS A 34 -0.51 11.27 10.19
N HIS A 35 0.60 10.59 10.48
CA HIS A 35 0.93 9.30 9.89
C HIS A 35 0.56 8.17 10.86
N ASN A 36 -0.22 7.20 10.39
CA ASN A 36 -0.53 6.00 11.16
C ASN A 36 0.66 5.04 11.16
N ILE A 37 1.25 4.79 12.32
CA ILE A 37 2.37 3.85 12.49
C ILE A 37 1.91 2.48 13.03
N GLY A 38 0.64 2.35 13.41
CA GLY A 38 0.04 1.16 14.00
C GLY A 38 0.05 1.15 15.54
N TYR A 39 -0.39 0.03 16.12
CA TYR A 39 -0.52 -0.15 17.57
C TYR A 39 0.75 -0.67 18.26
N GLN A 40 1.60 -1.40 17.54
CA GLN A 40 2.77 -2.11 18.11
C GLN A 40 4.00 -1.22 18.25
N ILE A 41 4.10 -0.17 17.44
CA ILE A 41 5.31 0.66 17.40
C ILE A 41 5.25 1.66 18.58
N PRO A 42 6.22 1.60 19.52
CA PRO A 42 6.24 2.52 20.64
C PRO A 42 6.58 3.94 20.17
N VAL A 43 5.84 4.91 20.70
CA VAL A 43 6.06 6.32 20.39
C VAL A 43 7.19 6.86 21.28
N PRO A 44 8.27 7.43 20.70
CA PRO A 44 9.36 7.98 21.48
C PRO A 44 8.91 9.24 22.27
N PRO A 45 9.49 9.48 23.46
CA PRO A 45 9.26 10.72 24.19
C PRO A 45 9.62 11.95 23.34
N LYS A 46 8.81 13.01 23.43
CA LYS A 46 8.95 14.23 22.61
C LYS A 46 10.34 14.89 22.65
N ARG A 47 11.00 14.82 23.82
CA ARG A 47 12.35 15.35 24.04
C ARG A 47 13.45 14.62 23.26
N ASN A 48 13.21 13.35 22.89
CA ASN A 48 14.22 12.53 22.23
C ASN A 48 14.18 12.71 20.70
N ILE A 49 14.77 13.80 20.22
CA ILE A 49 14.78 14.17 18.80
C ILE A 49 15.38 13.07 17.92
N LYS A 50 16.48 12.45 18.36
CA LYS A 50 17.15 11.38 17.60
C LYS A 50 16.22 10.18 17.38
N ALA A 51 15.45 9.78 18.39
CA ALA A 51 14.49 8.69 18.25
C ALA A 51 13.34 9.02 17.29
N TRP A 52 12.85 10.26 17.27
CA TRP A 52 11.85 10.73 16.32
C TRP A 52 12.36 10.72 14.87
N ILE A 53 13.60 11.15 14.65
CA ILE A 53 14.24 11.09 13.32
C ILE A 53 14.36 9.65 12.85
N LYS A 54 14.87 8.76 13.71
CA LYS A 54 15.00 7.33 13.41
C LYS A 54 13.65 6.69 13.08
N LEU A 55 12.60 7.02 13.83
CA LEU A 55 11.25 6.52 13.58
C LEU A 55 10.70 7.02 12.24
N ARG A 56 10.90 8.30 11.90
CA ARG A 56 10.49 8.86 10.60
C ARG A 56 11.16 8.11 9.45
N GLU A 57 12.46 7.81 9.61
CA GLU A 57 13.21 7.09 8.60
C GLU A 57 12.79 5.62 8.49
N SER A 58 12.57 4.92 9.60
CA SER A 58 12.10 3.53 9.56
C SER A 58 10.72 3.43 8.91
N GLU A 59 9.83 4.36 9.20
CA GLU A 59 8.50 4.42 8.58
C GLU A 59 8.60 4.70 7.08
N ARG A 60 9.48 5.61 6.66
CA ARG A 60 9.77 5.83 5.24
C ARG A 60 10.27 4.53 4.59
N GLN A 61 11.27 3.86 5.17
CA GLN A 61 11.79 2.61 4.62
C GLN A 61 10.71 1.52 4.54
N ARG A 62 9.83 1.40 5.55
CA ARG A 62 8.70 0.47 5.56
C ARG A 62 7.76 0.73 4.39
N LEU A 63 7.38 1.99 4.17
CA LEU A 63 6.50 2.37 3.05
C LEU A 63 7.17 2.11 1.70
N TRP A 64 8.47 2.38 1.56
CA TRP A 64 9.23 2.10 0.35
C TRP A 64 9.28 0.60 0.05
N ARG A 65 9.61 -0.24 1.04
CA ARG A 65 9.59 -1.71 0.88
C ARG A 65 8.21 -2.22 0.51
N GLY A 66 7.16 -1.75 1.18
CA GLY A 66 5.79 -2.14 0.85
C GLY A 66 5.39 -1.76 -0.58
N ARG A 67 5.84 -0.60 -1.09
CA ARG A 67 5.65 -0.20 -2.50
C ARG A 67 6.41 -1.12 -3.46
N GLU A 68 7.67 -1.43 -3.15
CA GLU A 68 8.50 -2.29 -3.97
C GLU A 68 7.93 -3.72 -4.05
N GLU A 69 7.52 -4.30 -2.92
CA GLU A 69 6.85 -5.60 -2.86
C GLU A 69 5.54 -5.59 -3.63
N SER A 70 4.72 -4.54 -3.47
CA SER A 70 3.48 -4.38 -4.24
C SER A 70 3.74 -4.30 -5.74
N ALA A 71 4.81 -3.60 -6.17
CA ALA A 71 5.19 -3.52 -7.57
C ALA A 71 5.65 -4.88 -8.11
N LYS A 72 6.46 -5.63 -7.35
CA LYS A 72 6.89 -6.99 -7.69
C LYS A 72 5.69 -7.92 -7.85
N GLU A 73 4.75 -7.87 -6.91
CA GLU A 73 3.53 -8.69 -6.96
C GLU A 73 2.66 -8.34 -8.17
N GLN A 74 2.54 -7.05 -8.51
CA GLN A 74 1.81 -6.62 -9.70
C GLN A 74 2.45 -7.17 -10.99
N VAL A 75 3.78 -7.15 -11.10
CA VAL A 75 4.50 -7.71 -12.26
C VAL A 75 4.28 -9.22 -12.35
N ARG A 76 4.38 -9.95 -11.23
CA ARG A 76 4.09 -11.40 -11.18
C ARG A 76 2.68 -11.71 -11.67
N LEU A 77 1.68 -11.04 -11.10
CA LEU A 77 0.28 -11.22 -11.47
C LEU A 77 -0.02 -10.86 -12.93
N LYS A 78 0.69 -9.88 -13.50
CA LYS A 78 0.58 -9.55 -14.93
C LYS A 78 1.17 -10.68 -15.78
N HIS A 79 2.38 -11.12 -15.45
CA HIS A 79 3.06 -12.20 -16.15
C HIS A 79 2.29 -13.52 -16.09
N ASP A 80 1.69 -13.86 -14.95
CA ASP A 80 0.84 -15.05 -14.82
C ASP A 80 -0.38 -15.00 -15.76
N LEU A 81 -0.99 -13.82 -15.93
CA LEU A 81 -2.08 -13.63 -16.89
C LEU A 81 -1.60 -13.76 -18.34
N GLU A 82 -0.43 -13.19 -18.67
CA GLU A 82 0.17 -13.28 -20.02
C GLU A 82 0.51 -14.73 -20.38
N GLN A 83 1.15 -15.47 -19.46
CA GLN A 83 1.42 -16.88 -19.62
C GLN A 83 0.13 -17.70 -19.71
N GLY A 84 -0.88 -17.39 -18.89
CA GLY A 84 -2.19 -18.04 -18.94
C GLY A 84 -2.87 -17.87 -20.30
N ILE A 85 -2.80 -16.67 -20.89
CA ILE A 85 -3.31 -16.40 -22.24
C ILE A 85 -2.52 -17.22 -23.27
N SER A 86 -1.18 -17.20 -23.23
CA SER A 86 -0.34 -17.93 -24.19
C SER A 86 -0.60 -19.45 -24.15
N ARG A 87 -0.72 -20.04 -22.94
CA ARG A 87 -1.08 -21.46 -22.77
C ARG A 87 -2.45 -21.78 -23.38
N LEU A 88 -3.44 -20.91 -23.18
CA LEU A 88 -4.76 -21.08 -23.80
C LEU A 88 -4.74 -20.85 -25.31
N GLU A 89 -3.90 -19.95 -25.81
CA GLU A 89 -3.74 -19.69 -27.24
C GLU A 89 -3.12 -20.89 -27.98
N ALA A 90 -2.23 -21.64 -27.32
CA ALA A 90 -1.58 -22.85 -27.84
C ALA A 90 -2.49 -24.09 -27.93
N LEU A 91 -3.62 -24.13 -27.21
CA LEU A 91 -4.59 -25.22 -27.28
C LEU A 91 -5.53 -25.08 -28.48
N SER A 92 -6.08 -26.21 -28.95
CA SER A 92 -7.06 -26.23 -30.05
C SER A 92 -8.29 -25.38 -29.75
N ALA A 93 -8.86 -24.77 -30.79
CA ALA A 93 -9.90 -23.75 -30.63
C ALA A 93 -11.22 -24.34 -30.09
N ASN A 94 -11.65 -23.90 -28.91
CA ASN A 94 -12.99 -24.17 -28.38
C ASN A 94 -13.65 -22.88 -27.81
N LYS A 95 -14.98 -22.90 -27.62
CA LYS A 95 -15.74 -21.72 -27.15
C LYS A 95 -15.36 -21.29 -25.72
N GLY A 96 -15.02 -22.25 -24.84
CA GLY A 96 -14.59 -21.98 -23.46
C GLY A 96 -13.26 -21.24 -23.36
N ARG A 97 -12.32 -21.55 -24.26
CA ARG A 97 -10.99 -20.94 -24.39
C ARG A 97 -11.08 -19.48 -24.81
N ALA A 98 -11.92 -19.18 -25.81
CA ALA A 98 -12.14 -17.80 -26.25
C ALA A 98 -12.70 -16.91 -25.11
N ALA A 99 -13.63 -17.46 -24.32
CA ALA A 99 -14.16 -16.77 -23.14
C ALA A 99 -13.08 -16.58 -22.05
N GLY A 100 -12.24 -17.59 -21.80
CA GLY A 100 -11.12 -17.53 -20.86
C GLY A 100 -10.09 -16.46 -21.23
N ILE A 101 -9.64 -16.45 -22.49
CA ILE A 101 -8.70 -15.45 -23.02
C ILE A 101 -9.32 -14.04 -22.91
N LYS A 102 -10.59 -13.86 -23.28
CA LYS A 102 -11.28 -12.56 -23.18
C LYS A 102 -11.34 -12.06 -21.73
N LYS A 103 -11.60 -12.95 -20.77
CA LYS A 103 -11.62 -12.63 -19.33
C LYS A 103 -10.25 -12.20 -18.83
N MET A 104 -9.19 -12.95 -19.17
CA MET A 104 -7.81 -12.62 -18.78
C MET A 104 -7.32 -11.31 -19.42
N LYS A 105 -7.60 -11.07 -20.71
CA LYS A 105 -7.28 -9.80 -21.39
C LYS A 105 -8.01 -8.60 -20.74
N LYS A 106 -9.26 -8.77 -20.30
CA LYS A 106 -9.99 -7.74 -19.54
C LYS A 106 -9.34 -7.45 -18.19
N GLN A 107 -8.88 -8.47 -17.47
CA GLN A 107 -8.17 -8.30 -16.19
C GLN A 107 -6.83 -7.59 -16.37
N LEU A 108 -6.07 -7.93 -17.42
CA LEU A 108 -4.81 -7.28 -17.75
C LEU A 108 -5.02 -5.80 -18.10
N LYS A 109 -6.04 -5.48 -18.91
CA LYS A 109 -6.40 -4.09 -19.24
C LYS A 109 -6.87 -3.28 -18.02
N LYS A 110 -7.66 -3.88 -17.13
CA LYS A 110 -8.08 -3.24 -15.89
C LYS A 110 -6.88 -2.90 -15.02
N ARG A 111 -5.92 -3.83 -14.92
CA ARG A 111 -4.67 -3.64 -14.18
C ARG A 111 -3.76 -2.60 -14.84
N SER A 112 -3.66 -2.51 -16.18
CA SER A 112 -2.83 -1.48 -16.82
C SER A 112 -3.40 -0.06 -16.68
N MET A 113 -4.73 0.10 -16.64
CA MET A 113 -5.39 1.41 -16.50
C MET A 113 -5.30 2.02 -15.09
N THR A 114 -5.17 1.22 -14.04
CA THR A 114 -5.12 1.72 -12.65
C THR A 114 -3.81 2.40 -12.25
N TYR A 115 -2.75 2.35 -13.08
CA TYR A 115 -1.39 2.76 -12.67
C TYR A 115 -0.75 3.85 -13.56
N GLY A 116 -1.53 4.59 -14.34
CA GLY A 116 -1.05 5.74 -15.12
C GLY A 116 -1.10 7.09 -14.40
N ARG A 117 -1.46 7.15 -13.11
CA ARG A 117 -1.59 8.40 -12.37
C ARG A 117 -0.50 8.49 -11.30
N PRO A 118 0.56 9.30 -11.51
CA PRO A 118 1.46 9.65 -10.42
C PRO A 118 0.64 10.42 -9.38
N ALA A 119 0.77 10.00 -8.12
CA ALA A 119 0.36 10.78 -6.95
C ALA A 119 1.55 11.64 -6.51
#